data_AF-A0A960ZSG0-F1
#
_entry.id   AF-A0A960ZSG0-F1
#
_cell.length_a   1.000
_cell.length_b   1.000
_cell.length_c   1.000
_cell.angle_alpha   90.00
_cell.angle_beta   90.00
_cell.angle_gamma   90.00
#
_symmetry.space_group_name_H-M   'P 1'
#
loop_
_entity.id
_entity.type
_entity.pdbx_description
1 polymer ?
#
loop_
_entity_poly.entity_id
_entity_poly.type
_entity_poly.pdbx_seq_one_letter_code
_entity_poly.pdbx_strand_id
1 'polypeptide(L)'
;AEGIARTPIHSDSIAMTDWPVDSVACLPRKAPGGNTDGILFLGEESRPAQVPYRSILANEVENLLVPVAISASHIGWGSIRLEPVWMQLGESAGHAAALAVKGKITPGKLAPEALIRKLASSRVMISFFNNVDVTADDPRIPAVQYFGTKGFFASYDANLDAPITEAVAAVWAKHFDEPQKRAEEVHIAETQESPATRETRGEALLRLWVTLQP
;
A
#
# COMPACT_ATOMS: atom_id res chain seq x y z
N ALA A 1 -4.02 -10.43 -6.83
CA ALA A 1 -4.22 -11.59 -5.94
C ALA A 1 -5.28 -12.42 -6.63
N GLU A 2 -5.24 -13.73 -6.44
CA GLU A 2 -6.19 -14.59 -7.12
C GLU A 2 -7.63 -14.13 -6.83
N GLY A 3 -8.43 -13.94 -7.88
CA GLY A 3 -9.83 -13.50 -7.76
C GLY A 3 -10.08 -12.01 -7.50
N ILE A 4 -9.06 -11.14 -7.32
CA ILE A 4 -9.27 -9.69 -7.13
C ILE A 4 -8.28 -8.82 -7.91
N ALA A 5 -8.72 -7.62 -8.31
CA ALA A 5 -8.03 -6.71 -9.23
C ALA A 5 -6.87 -5.90 -8.60
N ARG A 6 -6.19 -6.43 -7.57
CA ARG A 6 -5.03 -5.80 -6.92
C ARG A 6 -4.02 -6.81 -6.41
N THR A 7 -2.75 -6.42 -6.22
CA THR A 7 -1.72 -7.27 -5.59
C THR A 7 -2.07 -7.64 -4.14
N PRO A 8 -1.45 -8.70 -3.57
CA PRO A 8 -1.69 -9.10 -2.19
C PRO A 8 -1.54 -7.95 -1.20
N ILE A 9 -2.40 -7.94 -0.19
CA ILE A 9 -2.44 -6.87 0.81
C ILE A 9 -1.50 -7.18 1.97
N HIS A 10 -0.65 -6.22 2.30
CA HIS A 10 0.26 -6.26 3.43
C HIS A 10 -0.28 -5.34 4.55
N SER A 11 -0.70 -5.94 5.67
CA SER A 11 -1.21 -5.24 6.86
C SER A 11 -0.21 -4.29 7.52
N ASP A 12 1.07 -4.51 7.22
CA ASP A 12 2.24 -3.78 7.70
C ASP A 12 2.87 -2.92 6.60
N SER A 13 2.18 -2.63 5.49
CA SER A 13 2.72 -1.77 4.41
C SER A 13 3.14 -0.39 4.92
N ILE A 14 4.29 0.10 4.45
CA ILE A 14 4.82 1.44 4.76
C ILE A 14 5.14 2.26 3.52
N ALA A 15 5.13 1.66 2.33
CA ALA A 15 5.36 2.32 1.06
C ALA A 15 4.68 1.54 -0.06
N MET A 16 4.69 2.10 -1.26
CA MET A 16 4.25 1.40 -2.47
C MET A 16 5.30 1.52 -3.59
N THR A 17 5.18 0.62 -4.56
CA THR A 17 5.87 0.70 -5.85
C THR A 17 4.87 0.47 -6.96
N ASP A 18 4.99 1.17 -8.07
CA ASP A 18 4.15 1.02 -9.26
C ASP A 18 4.93 0.72 -10.53
N TRP A 19 6.26 0.89 -10.49
CA TRP A 19 7.10 0.64 -11.66
C TRP A 19 7.04 -0.82 -12.11
N PRO A 20 6.75 -1.07 -13.38
CA PRO A 20 6.73 -2.41 -13.92
C PRO A 20 8.08 -3.10 -13.83
N VAL A 21 8.06 -4.44 -13.75
CA VAL A 21 9.29 -5.22 -13.88
C VAL A 21 9.86 -4.97 -15.27
N ASP A 22 11.09 -4.44 -15.30
CA ASP A 22 11.79 -4.10 -16.52
C ASP A 22 13.18 -4.74 -16.61
N SER A 23 13.60 -4.97 -17.85
CA SER A 23 14.98 -5.25 -18.23
C SER A 23 15.36 -4.22 -19.25
N VAL A 24 16.53 -3.60 -19.08
CA VAL A 24 17.06 -2.61 -20.01
C VAL A 24 18.25 -3.18 -20.76
N ALA A 25 18.31 -2.94 -22.07
CA ALA A 25 19.42 -3.38 -22.88
C ALA A 25 20.71 -2.68 -22.43
N CYS A 26 21.78 -3.46 -22.28
CA CYS A 26 23.12 -2.95 -21.95
C CYS A 26 23.90 -2.51 -23.19
N LEU A 27 23.29 -2.57 -24.38
CA LEU A 27 23.90 -2.16 -25.64
C LEU A 27 23.48 -0.73 -26.01
N PRO A 28 24.39 0.09 -26.58
CA PRO A 28 24.03 1.40 -27.09
C PRO A 28 22.90 1.29 -28.12
N ARG A 29 21.86 2.14 -28.03
CA ARG A 29 20.88 2.32 -29.11
C ARG A 29 21.64 2.77 -30.37
N LYS A 30 21.97 1.83 -31.26
CA LYS A 30 22.70 2.13 -32.49
C LYS A 30 22.02 1.45 -33.68
N ALA A 31 21.78 2.30 -34.68
CA ALA A 31 21.44 2.06 -36.08
C ALA A 31 19.98 1.71 -36.43
N PRO A 32 19.49 2.17 -37.61
CA PRO A 32 18.27 1.67 -38.22
C PRO A 32 18.33 0.15 -38.37
N GLY A 33 17.32 -0.56 -37.85
CA GLY A 33 17.30 -2.03 -37.78
C GLY A 33 17.93 -2.63 -36.52
N GLY A 34 18.37 -1.82 -35.56
CA GLY A 34 18.78 -2.31 -34.24
C GLY A 34 17.57 -2.80 -33.44
N ASN A 35 17.50 -4.11 -33.19
CA ASN A 35 16.53 -4.68 -32.25
C ASN A 35 16.92 -4.33 -30.82
N THR A 36 15.94 -3.92 -30.03
CA THR A 36 16.06 -3.78 -28.57
C THR A 36 16.04 -5.15 -27.89
N ASP A 37 16.84 -6.09 -28.39
CA ASP A 37 16.93 -7.43 -27.80
C ASP A 37 17.36 -7.30 -26.33
N GLY A 38 16.56 -7.89 -25.44
CA GLY A 38 16.75 -7.82 -23.99
C GLY A 38 16.10 -6.63 -23.28
N ILE A 39 15.43 -5.72 -24.00
CA ILE A 39 14.47 -4.80 -23.35
C ILE A 39 13.18 -5.56 -23.09
N LEU A 40 12.82 -5.69 -21.82
CA LEU A 40 11.54 -6.23 -21.38
C LEU A 40 10.85 -5.17 -20.53
N PHE A 41 9.57 -4.96 -20.75
CA PHE A 41 8.77 -4.06 -19.93
C PHE A 41 7.42 -4.72 -19.68
N LEU A 42 7.22 -5.23 -18.47
CA LEU A 42 6.05 -6.01 -18.10
C LEU A 42 4.94 -5.11 -17.55
N GLY A 43 4.58 -4.06 -18.30
CA GLY A 43 3.59 -3.05 -17.87
C GLY A 43 2.18 -3.61 -17.69
N GLU A 44 1.79 -4.57 -18.52
CA GLU A 44 0.46 -5.17 -18.50
C GLU A 44 0.35 -6.33 -17.51
N GLU A 45 1.47 -6.85 -17.02
CA GLU A 45 1.56 -7.95 -16.06
C GLU A 45 1.89 -7.47 -14.65
N SER A 46 2.65 -6.39 -14.54
CA SER A 46 3.01 -5.79 -13.25
C SER A 46 1.88 -4.89 -12.75
N ARG A 47 1.63 -4.92 -11.45
CA ARG A 47 0.63 -4.07 -10.80
C ARG A 47 1.26 -3.41 -9.58
N PRO A 48 0.79 -2.22 -9.18
CA PRO A 48 1.32 -1.54 -8.01
C PRO A 48 1.30 -2.43 -6.76
N ALA A 49 2.40 -2.48 -6.02
CA ALA A 49 2.56 -3.37 -4.88
C ALA A 49 2.90 -2.59 -3.61
N GLN A 50 2.47 -3.14 -2.48
CA GLN A 50 2.80 -2.64 -1.16
C GLN A 50 4.17 -3.14 -0.71
N VAL A 51 4.92 -2.30 0.01
CA VAL A 51 6.21 -2.68 0.61
C VAL A 51 6.03 -2.77 2.13
N PRO A 52 6.09 -3.99 2.72
CA PRO A 52 5.80 -4.21 4.13
C PRO A 52 6.94 -3.76 5.04
N TYR A 53 6.64 -3.25 6.24
CA TYR A 53 7.63 -2.76 7.22
C TYR A 53 8.69 -3.82 7.57
N ARG A 54 8.28 -5.08 7.66
CA ARG A 54 9.20 -6.19 7.94
C ARG A 54 10.33 -6.33 6.93
N SER A 55 10.21 -5.81 5.71
CA SER A 55 11.27 -5.88 4.70
C SER A 55 12.48 -5.01 5.06
N ILE A 56 12.29 -3.97 5.89
CA ILE A 56 13.36 -3.04 6.31
C ILE A 56 13.91 -3.36 7.71
N LEU A 57 13.42 -4.42 8.36
CA LEU A 57 13.92 -4.89 9.65
C LEU A 57 15.06 -5.88 9.46
N ALA A 58 16.11 -5.76 10.28
CA ALA A 58 17.19 -6.74 10.32
C ALA A 58 16.83 -7.90 11.26
N ASN A 59 17.08 -9.15 10.83
CA ASN A 59 16.77 -10.35 11.62
C ASN A 59 17.65 -10.48 12.88
N GLU A 60 18.91 -10.08 12.81
CA GLU A 60 19.90 -10.29 13.88
C GLU A 60 20.11 -9.06 14.76
N VAL A 61 19.63 -7.89 14.32
CA VAL A 61 19.89 -6.59 14.96
C VAL A 61 18.58 -5.84 15.12
N GLU A 62 17.97 -5.93 16.30
CA GLU A 62 16.65 -5.34 16.55
C GLU A 62 16.61 -3.80 16.41
N ASN A 63 17.75 -3.12 16.58
CA ASN A 63 17.88 -1.66 16.55
C ASN A 63 18.43 -1.09 15.22
N LEU A 64 18.36 -1.86 14.14
CA LEU A 64 18.79 -1.45 12.81
C LEU A 64 17.61 -1.43 11.83
N LEU A 65 17.47 -0.31 11.11
CA LEU A 65 16.54 -0.16 9.98
C LEU A 65 17.36 -0.07 8.69
N VAL A 66 16.95 -0.83 7.68
CA VAL A 66 17.63 -0.91 6.38
C VAL A 66 16.65 -0.53 5.28
N PRO A 67 16.47 0.78 4.96
CA PRO A 67 15.47 1.24 3.99
C PRO A 67 15.90 1.14 2.52
N VAL A 68 17.19 0.89 2.27
CA VAL A 68 17.73 0.73 0.90
C VAL A 68 17.96 -0.74 0.63
N ALA A 69 18.92 -1.40 1.28
CA ALA A 69 19.22 -2.83 1.09
C ALA A 69 18.19 -3.77 1.77
N ILE A 70 16.92 -3.55 1.45
CA ILE A 70 15.78 -4.22 2.07
C ILE A 70 15.70 -5.70 1.67
N SER A 71 15.02 -6.51 2.47
CA SER A 71 14.71 -7.89 2.10
C SER A 71 13.70 -7.91 0.95
N ALA A 72 14.16 -8.26 -0.25
CA ALA A 72 13.35 -8.36 -1.45
C ALA A 72 13.81 -9.54 -2.31
N SER A 73 12.89 -10.08 -3.13
CA SER A 73 13.28 -11.01 -4.19
C SER A 73 14.02 -10.27 -5.30
N HIS A 74 14.75 -11.00 -6.15
CA HIS A 74 15.44 -10.41 -7.31
C HIS A 74 14.48 -9.62 -8.21
N ILE A 75 13.28 -10.15 -8.46
CA ILE A 75 12.25 -9.49 -9.28
C ILE A 75 11.63 -8.29 -8.56
N GLY A 76 11.29 -8.43 -7.27
CA GLY A 76 10.72 -7.33 -6.49
C GLY A 76 11.68 -6.13 -6.38
N TRP A 77 12.98 -6.40 -6.30
CA TRP A 77 14.01 -5.36 -6.33
C TRP A 77 13.98 -4.52 -7.61
N GLY A 78 13.58 -5.09 -8.75
CA GLY A 78 13.44 -4.37 -10.02
C GLY A 78 12.50 -3.16 -9.93
N SER A 79 11.43 -3.28 -9.13
CA SER A 79 10.48 -2.19 -8.88
C SER A 79 10.89 -1.33 -7.65
N ILE A 80 11.39 -1.96 -6.58
CA ILE A 80 11.76 -1.28 -5.32
C ILE A 80 12.98 -0.35 -5.47
N ARG A 81 13.90 -0.65 -6.41
CA ARG A 81 15.16 0.09 -6.59
C ARG A 81 15.00 1.55 -7.03
N LEU A 82 13.78 1.99 -7.33
CA LEU A 82 13.55 3.35 -7.77
C LEU A 82 13.72 4.34 -6.62
N GLU A 83 14.36 5.46 -6.91
CA GLU A 83 14.57 6.58 -5.98
C GLU A 83 13.27 7.02 -5.26
N PRO A 84 12.11 7.20 -5.92
CA PRO A 84 10.86 7.52 -5.22
C PRO A 84 10.44 6.48 -4.17
N VAL A 85 10.73 5.20 -4.37
CA VAL A 85 10.42 4.15 -3.40
C VAL A 85 11.41 4.22 -2.24
N TRP A 86 12.70 4.42 -2.50
CA TRP A 86 13.70 4.62 -1.45
C TRP A 86 13.45 5.89 -0.61
N MET A 87 12.95 6.96 -1.21
CA MET A 87 12.54 8.16 -0.49
C MET A 87 11.40 7.85 0.49
N GLN A 88 10.36 7.15 0.05
CA GLN A 88 9.24 6.71 0.92
C GLN A 88 9.71 5.79 2.05
N LEU A 89 10.60 4.82 1.74
CA LEU A 89 11.15 3.90 2.74
C LEU A 89 12.07 4.62 3.73
N GLY A 90 12.85 5.61 3.29
CA GLY A 90 13.67 6.46 4.13
C GLY A 90 12.84 7.29 5.11
N GLU A 91 11.78 7.93 4.62
CA GLU A 91 10.83 8.66 5.47
C GLU A 91 10.14 7.72 6.47
N SER A 92 9.71 6.56 6.01
CA SER A 92 9.09 5.53 6.86
C SER A 92 10.04 5.03 7.95
N ALA A 93 11.30 4.78 7.62
CA ALA A 93 12.33 4.40 8.58
C ALA A 93 12.59 5.52 9.60
N GLY A 94 12.62 6.78 9.16
CA GLY A 94 12.75 7.94 10.05
C GLY A 94 11.60 8.04 11.07
N HIS A 95 10.36 7.89 10.60
CA HIS A 95 9.19 7.85 11.48
C HIS A 95 9.22 6.65 12.43
N ALA A 96 9.61 5.47 11.95
CA ALA A 96 9.75 4.28 12.77
C ALA A 96 10.78 4.47 13.89
N ALA A 97 11.96 5.01 13.56
CA ALA A 97 13.00 5.31 14.54
C ALA A 97 12.52 6.31 15.60
N ALA A 98 11.86 7.40 15.19
CA ALA A 98 11.32 8.40 16.12
C ALA A 98 10.28 7.81 17.08
N LEU A 99 9.36 6.98 16.58
CA LEU A 99 8.36 6.29 17.39
C LEU A 99 9.00 5.28 18.35
N ALA A 100 9.99 4.52 17.88
CA ALA A 100 10.73 3.55 18.69
C ALA A 100 11.47 4.23 19.85
N VAL A 101 12.18 5.34 19.58
CA VAL A 101 12.85 6.15 20.61
C VAL A 101 11.85 6.69 21.63
N LYS A 102 10.72 7.24 21.18
CA LYS A 102 9.66 7.75 22.07
C LYS A 102 9.09 6.64 22.97
N GLY A 103 8.90 5.44 22.42
CA GLY A 103 8.42 4.27 23.14
C GLY A 103 9.48 3.57 24.00
N LYS A 104 10.75 3.98 23.93
CA LYS A 104 11.91 3.29 24.54
C LYS A 104 11.96 1.80 24.14
N ILE A 105 11.63 1.52 22.89
CA ILE A 105 11.67 0.18 22.29
C ILE A 105 12.61 0.17 21.08
N THR A 106 12.96 -1.01 20.61
CA THR A 106 13.67 -1.19 19.34
C THR A 106 12.68 -1.12 18.17
N PRO A 107 13.08 -0.67 16.96
CA PRO A 107 12.24 -0.71 15.77
C PRO A 107 11.65 -2.09 15.47
N GLY A 108 12.40 -3.18 15.70
CA GLY A 108 11.87 -4.54 15.57
C GLY A 108 10.70 -4.88 16.51
N LYS A 109 10.53 -4.13 17.60
CA LYS A 109 9.41 -4.27 18.56
C LYS A 109 8.32 -3.22 18.35
N LEU A 110 8.49 -2.30 17.39
CA LEU A 110 7.47 -1.30 17.07
C LEU A 110 6.28 -1.99 16.41
N ALA A 111 5.09 -1.81 16.98
CA ALA A 111 3.86 -2.25 16.36
C ALA A 111 3.66 -1.53 15.01
N PRO A 112 3.54 -2.25 13.88
CA PRO A 112 3.36 -1.63 12.56
C PRO A 112 2.19 -0.65 12.51
N GLU A 113 1.14 -0.95 13.28
CA GLU A 113 -0.06 -0.13 13.41
C GLU A 113 0.22 1.33 13.78
N ALA A 114 1.14 1.58 14.71
CA ALA A 114 1.49 2.94 15.11
C ALA A 114 2.20 3.70 13.99
N LEU A 115 3.04 3.00 13.22
CA LEU A 115 3.77 3.56 12.08
C LEU A 115 2.82 3.89 10.92
N ILE A 116 1.95 2.96 10.52
CA ILE A 116 0.99 3.15 9.43
C ILE A 116 0.09 4.35 9.71
N ARG A 117 -0.41 4.49 10.93
CA ARG A 117 -1.23 5.65 11.33
C ARG A 117 -0.47 6.95 11.19
N LYS A 118 0.79 6.96 11.61
CA LYS A 118 1.65 8.14 11.48
C LYS A 118 1.89 8.48 10.01
N LEU A 119 2.22 7.50 9.18
CA LEU A 119 2.46 7.67 7.74
C LEU A 119 1.21 8.17 7.01
N ALA A 120 0.05 7.55 7.27
CA ALA A 120 -1.22 7.97 6.68
C ALA A 120 -1.57 9.41 7.06
N SER A 121 -1.37 9.78 8.33
CA SER A 121 -1.57 11.16 8.82
C SER A 121 -0.57 12.14 8.22
N SER A 122 0.65 11.69 7.92
CA SER A 122 1.68 12.47 7.21
C SER A 122 1.45 12.52 5.69
N ARG A 123 0.36 11.90 5.17
CA ARG A 123 0.05 11.81 3.73
C ARG A 123 1.11 11.09 2.89
N VAL A 124 1.81 10.12 3.49
CA VAL A 124 2.67 9.18 2.74
C VAL A 124 1.79 8.19 1.97
N MET A 125 2.14 7.90 0.72
CA MET A 125 1.42 6.93 -0.10
C MET A 125 1.79 5.50 0.29
N ILE A 126 0.97 4.89 1.15
CA ILE A 126 1.16 3.52 1.64
C ILE A 126 0.51 2.49 0.69
N SER A 127 -0.59 2.90 0.05
CA SER A 127 -1.37 2.12 -0.90
C SER A 127 -1.66 2.94 -2.15
N PHE A 128 -1.46 2.33 -3.31
CA PHE A 128 -1.84 2.92 -4.59
C PHE A 128 -3.37 2.87 -4.79
N PHE A 129 -3.92 3.93 -5.37
CA PHE A 129 -5.27 3.95 -5.92
C PHE A 129 -5.30 4.82 -7.20
N ASN A 130 -6.07 4.44 -8.21
CA ASN A 130 -6.18 5.15 -9.49
C ASN A 130 -6.83 6.53 -9.34
N ASN A 131 -7.69 6.70 -8.34
CA ASN A 131 -8.60 7.82 -8.17
C ASN A 131 -8.45 8.52 -6.82
N VAL A 132 -7.25 8.47 -6.23
CA VAL A 132 -6.93 9.15 -4.98
C VAL A 132 -5.63 9.93 -5.16
N ASP A 133 -5.72 11.25 -5.07
CA ASP A 133 -4.55 12.12 -4.99
C ASP A 133 -4.15 12.31 -3.51
N VAL A 134 -3.01 11.75 -3.11
CA VAL A 134 -2.52 11.86 -1.73
C VAL A 134 -2.08 13.28 -1.35
N THR A 135 -1.85 14.15 -2.34
CA THR A 135 -1.45 15.54 -2.14
C THR A 135 -2.64 16.47 -1.97
N ALA A 136 -3.86 16.00 -2.28
CA ALA A 136 -5.07 16.77 -2.13
C ALA A 136 -5.32 17.17 -0.66
N ASP A 137 -5.87 18.37 -0.47
CA ASP A 137 -6.34 18.83 0.84
C ASP A 137 -7.72 18.23 1.17
N ASP A 138 -7.78 16.91 1.21
CA ASP A 138 -8.97 16.14 1.53
C ASP A 138 -8.75 15.39 2.86
N PRO A 139 -9.61 15.58 3.88
CA PRO A 139 -9.47 14.93 5.19
C PRO A 139 -9.62 13.40 5.13
N ARG A 140 -10.15 12.85 4.04
CA ARG A 140 -10.33 11.41 3.83
C ARG A 140 -9.05 10.69 3.45
N ILE A 141 -8.02 11.41 2.98
CA ILE A 141 -6.76 10.81 2.49
C ILE A 141 -6.07 9.91 3.53
N PRO A 142 -5.87 10.35 4.79
CA PRO A 142 -5.30 9.46 5.80
C PRO A 142 -6.12 8.19 6.01
N ALA A 143 -7.45 8.30 6.04
CA ALA A 143 -8.34 7.15 6.22
C ALA A 143 -8.14 6.13 5.09
N VAL A 144 -8.16 6.58 3.84
CA VAL A 144 -8.04 5.73 2.65
C VAL A 144 -6.68 5.02 2.61
N GLN A 145 -5.60 5.76 2.89
CA GLN A 145 -4.25 5.20 2.93
C GLN A 145 -4.11 4.13 4.03
N TYR A 146 -4.65 4.40 5.22
CA TYR A 146 -4.68 3.44 6.32
C TYR A 146 -5.49 2.19 5.97
N PHE A 147 -6.76 2.34 5.56
CA PHE A 147 -7.65 1.22 5.26
C PHE A 147 -7.24 0.43 4.01
N GLY A 148 -6.42 1.03 3.12
CA GLY A 148 -5.75 0.34 2.02
C GLY A 148 -4.85 -0.82 2.45
N THR A 149 -4.34 -0.78 3.69
CA THR A 149 -3.57 -1.88 4.32
C THR A 149 -4.44 -2.90 5.05
N LYS A 150 -5.74 -2.59 5.24
CA LYS A 150 -6.64 -3.38 6.10
C LYS A 150 -7.65 -4.21 5.31
N GLY A 151 -7.56 -4.25 3.99
CA GLY A 151 -8.43 -5.10 3.17
C GLY A 151 -9.78 -4.50 2.82
N PHE A 152 -9.95 -3.18 2.94
CA PHE A 152 -11.23 -2.51 2.67
C PHE A 152 -11.55 -2.35 1.18
N PHE A 153 -10.57 -2.61 0.30
CA PHE A 153 -10.69 -2.38 -1.13
C PHE A 153 -10.25 -3.61 -1.91
N ALA A 154 -11.12 -4.10 -2.79
CA ALA A 154 -10.85 -5.24 -3.68
C ALA A 154 -10.08 -4.85 -4.96
N SER A 155 -10.07 -3.58 -5.33
CA SER A 155 -9.35 -3.04 -6.50
C SER A 155 -8.51 -1.81 -6.13
N TYR A 156 -7.87 -1.20 -7.13
CA TYR A 156 -7.19 0.10 -6.99
C TYR A 156 -8.14 1.29 -7.13
N ASP A 157 -9.45 1.09 -7.20
CA ASP A 157 -10.42 2.19 -7.26
C ASP A 157 -11.08 2.38 -5.89
N ALA A 158 -10.69 3.43 -5.18
CA ALA A 158 -11.25 3.73 -3.86
C ALA A 158 -12.70 4.26 -3.96
N ASN A 159 -12.99 5.04 -5.02
CA ASN A 159 -14.29 5.60 -5.37
C ASN A 159 -14.92 6.36 -4.18
N LEU A 160 -14.18 7.32 -3.62
CA LEU A 160 -14.53 7.94 -2.33
C LEU A 160 -15.88 8.66 -2.33
N ASP A 161 -16.28 9.24 -3.46
CA ASP A 161 -17.55 9.97 -3.60
C ASP A 161 -18.73 9.06 -4.00
N ALA A 162 -18.46 7.79 -4.31
CA ALA A 162 -19.52 6.84 -4.61
C ALA A 162 -20.25 6.42 -3.31
N PRO A 163 -21.57 6.15 -3.38
CA PRO A 163 -22.29 5.61 -2.23
C PRO A 163 -21.74 4.23 -1.85
N ILE A 164 -21.64 3.95 -0.55
CA ILE A 164 -21.38 2.58 -0.07
C ILE A 164 -22.69 1.78 -0.08
N THR A 165 -22.66 0.54 -0.54
CA THR A 165 -23.82 -0.36 -0.47
C THR A 165 -23.93 -1.00 0.92
N GLU A 166 -25.13 -1.42 1.30
CA GLU A 166 -25.36 -2.11 2.58
C GLU A 166 -24.50 -3.37 2.72
N ALA A 167 -24.31 -4.12 1.63
CA ALA A 167 -23.46 -5.31 1.60
C ALA A 167 -21.99 -4.99 1.92
N VAL A 168 -21.42 -3.96 1.27
CA VAL A 168 -20.02 -3.56 1.52
C VAL A 168 -19.86 -2.98 2.93
N ALA A 169 -20.81 -2.16 3.39
CA ALA A 169 -20.82 -1.63 4.75
C ALA A 169 -20.84 -2.74 5.80
N ALA A 170 -21.61 -3.80 5.58
CA ALA A 170 -21.67 -4.97 6.46
C ALA A 170 -20.32 -5.71 6.51
N VAL A 171 -19.61 -5.86 5.39
CA VAL A 171 -18.26 -6.46 5.38
C VAL A 171 -17.24 -5.57 6.09
N TRP A 172 -17.28 -4.26 5.87
CA TRP A 172 -16.38 -3.31 6.52
C TRP A 172 -16.54 -3.27 8.05
N ALA A 173 -17.75 -3.53 8.56
CA ALA A 173 -18.02 -3.61 9.99
C ALA A 173 -17.52 -4.91 10.65
N LYS A 174 -17.24 -5.97 9.88
CA LYS A 174 -16.77 -7.26 10.41
C LYS A 174 -15.28 -7.20 10.78
N HIS A 175 -14.91 -7.95 11.82
CA HIS A 175 -13.51 -8.21 12.16
C HIS A 175 -12.91 -9.27 11.23
N PHE A 176 -11.67 -9.06 10.81
CA PHE A 176 -10.89 -9.99 10.00
C PHE A 176 -9.44 -9.99 10.50
N ASP A 177 -8.89 -11.18 10.70
CA ASP A 177 -7.48 -11.33 11.08
C ASP A 177 -6.54 -11.14 9.88
N GLU A 178 -7.01 -11.48 8.69
CA GLU A 178 -6.27 -11.38 7.43
C GLU A 178 -6.90 -10.33 6.51
N PRO A 179 -6.17 -9.24 6.14
CA PRO A 179 -6.67 -8.23 5.21
C PRO A 179 -7.08 -8.80 3.85
N GLN A 180 -6.37 -9.84 3.39
CA GLN A 180 -6.62 -10.46 2.09
C GLN A 180 -8.03 -11.08 2.02
N LYS A 181 -8.43 -11.82 3.06
CA LYS A 181 -9.79 -12.38 3.18
C LYS A 181 -10.87 -11.30 3.23
N ARG A 182 -10.60 -10.17 3.92
CA ARG A 182 -11.55 -9.04 3.91
C ARG A 182 -11.72 -8.51 2.48
N ALA A 183 -10.65 -8.34 1.72
CA ALA A 183 -10.73 -7.81 0.36
C ALA A 183 -11.49 -8.74 -0.60
N GLU A 184 -11.37 -10.05 -0.43
CA GLU A 184 -12.17 -11.04 -1.17
C GLU A 184 -13.66 -10.94 -0.84
N GLU A 185 -14.02 -10.81 0.44
CA GLU A 185 -15.39 -10.58 0.88
C GLU A 185 -15.94 -9.23 0.39
N VAL A 186 -15.11 -8.19 0.35
CA VAL A 186 -15.47 -6.89 -0.26
C VAL A 186 -15.74 -7.06 -1.75
N HIS A 187 -14.92 -7.83 -2.48
CA HIS A 187 -15.15 -8.10 -3.90
C HIS A 187 -16.49 -8.78 -4.14
N ILE A 188 -16.80 -9.81 -3.34
CA ILE A 188 -18.08 -10.50 -3.38
C ILE A 188 -19.22 -9.52 -3.09
N ALA A 189 -19.11 -8.69 -2.05
CA ALA A 189 -20.13 -7.70 -1.70
C ALA A 189 -20.32 -6.61 -2.77
N GLU A 190 -19.26 -6.21 -3.49
CA GLU A 190 -19.31 -5.23 -4.58
C GLU A 190 -19.99 -5.78 -5.85
N THR A 191 -20.02 -7.11 -6.03
CA THR A 191 -20.69 -7.76 -7.16
C THR A 191 -22.15 -8.14 -6.88
N GLN A 192 -22.59 -8.06 -5.62
CA GLN A 192 -23.96 -8.33 -5.24
C GLN A 192 -24.85 -7.09 -5.45
N GLU A 193 -26.08 -7.32 -5.90
CA GLU A 193 -27.10 -6.28 -5.93
C GLU A 193 -27.51 -5.95 -4.48
N SER A 194 -27.23 -4.72 -4.04
CA SER A 194 -27.48 -4.27 -2.68
C SER A 194 -27.85 -2.78 -2.69
N PRO A 195 -28.83 -2.36 -1.87
CA PRO A 195 -29.20 -0.95 -1.79
C PRO A 195 -28.00 -0.05 -1.43
N ALA A 196 -27.93 1.11 -2.07
CA ALA A 196 -27.01 2.17 -1.68
C ALA A 196 -27.44 2.77 -0.33
N THR A 197 -26.49 2.97 0.56
CA THR A 197 -26.71 3.76 1.78
C THR A 197 -26.71 5.26 1.44
N ARG A 198 -27.01 6.10 2.44
CA ARG A 198 -26.93 7.57 2.31
C ARG A 198 -25.50 8.13 2.47
N GLU A 199 -24.56 7.30 2.89
CA GLU A 199 -23.16 7.68 3.14
C GLU A 199 -22.29 7.31 1.93
N THR A 200 -21.31 8.14 1.61
CA THR A 200 -20.28 7.81 0.62
C THR A 200 -19.22 6.89 1.23
N ARG A 201 -18.47 6.16 0.39
CA ARG A 201 -17.34 5.33 0.85
C ARG A 201 -16.33 6.17 1.63
N GLY A 202 -16.04 7.39 1.16
CA GLY A 202 -15.11 8.31 1.79
C GLY A 202 -15.57 8.80 3.17
N GLU A 203 -16.84 9.15 3.33
CA GLU A 203 -17.43 9.54 4.63
C GLU A 203 -17.37 8.38 5.63
N ALA A 204 -17.72 7.16 5.20
CA ALA A 204 -17.67 5.97 6.04
C ALA A 204 -16.25 5.67 6.53
N LEU A 205 -15.25 5.76 5.64
CA LEU A 205 -13.84 5.59 6.00
C LEU A 205 -13.36 6.69 6.96
N LEU A 206 -13.72 7.95 6.70
CA LEU A 206 -13.34 9.07 7.56
C LEU A 206 -13.93 8.90 8.97
N ARG A 207 -15.20 8.50 9.07
CA ARG A 207 -15.85 8.21 10.35
C ARG A 207 -15.13 7.11 11.12
N LEU A 208 -14.79 5.99 10.45
CA LEU A 208 -14.00 4.92 11.06
C LEU A 208 -12.58 5.36 11.42
N TRP A 209 -11.98 6.26 10.65
CA TRP A 209 -10.64 6.77 10.94
C TRP A 209 -10.62 7.64 12.20
N VAL A 210 -11.60 8.52 12.36
CA VAL A 210 -11.74 9.41 13.52
C VAL A 210 -11.92 8.58 14.80
N THR A 211 -12.68 7.48 14.78
CA THR A 211 -12.84 6.63 15.97
C THR A 211 -11.58 5.85 16.35
N LEU A 212 -10.61 5.73 15.45
CA LEU A 212 -9.35 5.07 15.71
C LEU A 212 -8.25 6.03 16.19
N GLN A 213 -8.46 7.35 16.14
CA GLN A 213 -7.47 8.30 16.66
C GLN A 213 -7.50 8.26 18.20
N PRO A 214 -6.34 8.14 18.86
CA PRO A 214 -6.24 8.13 20.32
C PRO A 214 -6.62 9.47 20.95
#